data_AF-J2TIU3-F1
#
_entry.id   AF-J2TIU3-F1
#
_cell.length_a   1.000
_cell.length_b   1.000
_cell.length_c   1.000
_cell.angle_alpha   90.00
_cell.angle_beta   90.00
_cell.angle_gamma   90.00
#
_symmetry.space_group_name_H-M   'P 1'
#
loop_
_entity.id
_entity.type
_entity.pdbx_description
1 polymer ?
#
loop_
_entity_poly.entity_id
_entity_poly.type
_entity_poly.pdbx_seq_one_letter_code
_entity_poly.pdbx_strand_id
1 'polypeptide(L)'
;MKVVNVHQRLLHASPERVGALIDALGSPADAMWPGRAWPRMKLDRPMAVGASGGHGPIRYVVEAYTPGQAVRFRLTAPRGFEGWHGFEVLEATPAHCVLEHRIEMRARGPALLYWPLVIGPLHDVCVEDVLSQAQLSLGLEPRPVPWTARVRLLRWLASGGRRLAPPFARGQHAR
;
A
#
# COMPACT_ATOMS: atom_id res chain seq x y z
N MET A 1 -19.72 -7.71 -5.41
CA MET A 1 -18.61 -8.43 -6.05
C MET A 1 -17.56 -8.75 -5.00
N LYS A 2 -17.12 -10.02 -4.90
CA LYS A 2 -15.96 -10.36 -4.04
C LYS A 2 -14.70 -9.85 -4.72
N VAL A 3 -13.82 -9.22 -3.95
CA VAL A 3 -12.53 -8.70 -4.40
C VAL A 3 -11.46 -9.33 -3.54
N VAL A 4 -10.50 -9.98 -4.20
CA VAL A 4 -9.23 -10.40 -3.62
C VAL A 4 -8.16 -9.82 -4.53
N ASN A 5 -7.26 -9.03 -3.95
CA ASN A 5 -6.15 -8.39 -4.66
C ASN A 5 -4.92 -8.54 -3.77
N VAL A 6 -3.88 -9.16 -4.31
CA VAL A 6 -2.69 -9.60 -3.55
C VAL A 6 -1.47 -9.16 -4.33
N HIS A 7 -0.55 -8.50 -3.63
CA HIS A 7 0.75 -8.12 -4.16
C HIS A 7 1.82 -8.62 -3.20
N GLN A 8 2.86 -9.23 -3.72
CA GLN A 8 3.91 -9.84 -2.91
C GLN A 8 5.28 -9.42 -3.43
N ARG A 9 6.23 -9.30 -2.50
CA ARG A 9 7.64 -9.07 -2.83
C ARG A 9 8.53 -9.93 -1.93
N LEU A 10 9.36 -10.77 -2.54
CA LEU A 10 10.48 -11.38 -1.85
C LEU A 10 11.49 -10.29 -1.49
N LEU A 11 11.86 -10.22 -0.21
CA LEU A 11 12.83 -9.28 0.34
C LEU A 11 14.00 -10.07 0.93
N HIS A 12 15.22 -9.78 0.47
CA HIS A 12 16.45 -10.32 1.03
C HIS A 12 16.86 -9.53 2.28
N ALA A 13 15.97 -9.51 3.26
CA ALA A 13 16.15 -8.89 4.56
C ALA A 13 15.51 -9.77 5.63
N SER A 14 15.95 -9.60 6.88
CA SER A 14 15.40 -10.37 7.99
C SER A 14 13.94 -9.97 8.27
N PRO A 15 13.09 -10.89 8.76
CA PRO A 15 11.69 -10.62 9.09
C PRO A 15 11.54 -9.44 10.06
N GLU A 16 12.47 -9.26 11.00
CA GLU A 16 12.43 -8.20 12.00
C GLU A 16 12.58 -6.82 11.34
N ARG A 17 13.47 -6.70 10.35
CA ARG A 17 13.65 -5.45 9.60
C ARG A 17 12.44 -5.11 8.75
N VAL A 18 11.80 -6.12 8.15
CA VAL A 18 10.58 -5.93 7.35
C VAL A 18 9.38 -5.63 8.25
N GLY A 19 9.27 -6.32 9.39
CA GLY A 19 8.25 -6.10 10.42
C GLY A 19 8.29 -4.68 10.97
N ALA A 20 9.48 -4.14 11.24
CA ALA A 20 9.63 -2.76 11.68
C ALA A 20 9.08 -1.72 10.68
N LEU A 21 9.07 -2.03 9.38
CA LEU A 21 8.42 -1.16 8.38
C LEU A 21 6.89 -1.19 8.51
N ILE A 22 6.31 -2.36 8.82
CA ILE A 22 4.86 -2.49 9.09
C ILE A 22 4.49 -1.69 10.35
N ASP A 23 5.25 -1.84 11.43
CA ASP A 23 4.98 -1.21 12.72
C ASP A 23 5.02 0.33 12.63
N ALA A 24 5.86 0.86 11.74
CA ALA A 24 6.03 2.30 11.53
C ALA A 24 4.98 2.93 10.58
N LEU A 25 4.15 2.14 9.89
CA LEU A 25 3.18 2.65 8.91
C LEU A 25 2.26 3.73 9.47
N GLY A 26 2.12 4.83 8.73
CA GLY A 26 1.27 5.96 9.09
C GLY A 26 1.76 6.79 10.29
N SER A 27 2.96 6.50 10.79
CA SER A 27 3.67 7.28 11.82
C SER A 27 4.66 8.28 11.18
N PRO A 28 5.24 9.21 11.95
CA PRO A 28 6.34 10.05 11.47
C PRO A 28 7.60 9.28 11.03
N ALA A 29 7.78 8.04 11.52
CA ALA A 29 8.90 7.16 11.17
C ALA A 29 8.60 6.25 9.97
N ASP A 30 7.44 6.43 9.30
CA ASP A 30 7.05 5.64 8.14
C ASP A 30 8.04 5.81 6.98
N ALA A 31 8.85 4.77 6.77
CA ALA A 31 9.79 4.69 5.66
C ALA A 31 9.21 3.92 4.45
N MET A 32 8.10 3.21 4.62
CA MET A 32 7.55 2.28 3.63
C MET A 32 6.52 2.95 2.71
N TRP A 33 5.75 3.92 3.21
CA TRP A 33 4.72 4.58 2.42
C TRP A 33 5.29 5.60 1.42
N PRO A 34 4.94 5.54 0.12
CA PRO A 34 5.48 6.41 -0.93
C PRO A 34 4.79 7.79 -0.95
N GLY A 35 4.81 8.51 0.17
CA GLY A 35 4.06 9.74 0.42
C GLY A 35 4.43 10.97 -0.44
N ARG A 36 5.43 10.88 -1.31
CA ARG A 36 5.76 11.91 -2.31
C ARG A 36 4.82 11.87 -3.52
N ALA A 37 4.47 10.67 -3.98
CA ALA A 37 3.66 10.45 -5.18
C ALA A 37 2.19 10.12 -4.85
N TRP A 38 1.94 9.65 -3.63
CA TRP A 38 0.64 9.21 -3.13
C TRP A 38 0.18 10.05 -1.93
N PRO A 39 -1.14 10.19 -1.69
CA PRO A 39 -1.63 10.82 -0.47
C PRO A 39 -0.96 10.18 0.75
N ARG A 40 -0.46 10.99 1.68
CA ARG A 40 0.21 10.48 2.88
C ARG A 40 -0.75 9.58 3.67
N MET A 41 -0.25 8.43 4.10
CA MET A 41 -0.90 7.61 5.11
C MET A 41 -0.67 8.24 6.48
N LYS A 42 -1.72 8.29 7.30
CA LYS A 42 -1.62 8.77 8.68
C LYS A 42 -2.59 8.02 9.58
N LEU A 43 -2.11 7.61 10.75
CA LEU A 43 -2.91 7.13 11.86
C LEU A 43 -3.10 8.23 12.91
N ASP A 44 -4.19 8.18 13.66
CA ASP A 44 -4.51 9.11 14.73
C ASP A 44 -3.68 8.86 16.01
N ARG A 45 -3.12 7.65 16.15
CA ARG A 45 -2.27 7.19 17.24
C ARG A 45 -1.29 6.12 16.73
N PRO A 46 -0.30 5.69 17.55
CA PRO A 46 0.62 4.61 17.16
C PRO A 46 -0.11 3.32 16.73
N MET A 47 0.58 2.49 15.95
CA MET A 47 0.05 1.22 15.44
C MET A 47 -0.45 0.33 16.59
N ALA A 48 -1.77 0.18 16.67
CA ALA A 48 -2.45 -0.65 17.65
C ALA A 48 -3.89 -0.89 17.20
N VAL A 49 -4.52 -1.97 17.68
CA VAL A 49 -5.94 -2.23 17.43
C VAL A 49 -6.78 -1.03 17.86
N GLY A 50 -7.70 -0.61 17.00
CA GLY A 50 -8.56 0.55 17.18
C GLY A 50 -7.98 1.87 16.66
N ALA A 51 -6.68 1.94 16.31
CA ALA A 51 -6.10 3.12 15.67
C ALA A 51 -6.83 3.43 14.35
N SER A 52 -7.19 4.69 14.14
CA SER A 52 -7.98 5.12 13.00
C SER A 52 -7.13 5.95 12.06
N GLY A 53 -7.36 5.83 10.75
CA GLY A 53 -6.56 6.56 9.78
C GLY A 53 -7.00 6.37 8.35
N GLY A 54 -6.06 6.60 7.43
CA GLY A 54 -6.32 6.49 6.01
C GLY A 54 -5.30 7.17 5.13
N HIS A 55 -5.58 7.17 3.83
CA HIS A 55 -4.85 7.92 2.81
C HIS A 55 -5.82 8.37 1.70
N GLY A 56 -5.74 9.64 1.30
CA GLY A 56 -6.60 10.19 0.25
C GLY A 56 -8.09 10.05 0.61
N PRO A 57 -8.93 9.41 -0.20
CA PRO A 57 -10.34 9.15 0.13
C PRO A 57 -10.55 7.86 0.94
N ILE A 58 -9.53 7.02 1.13
CA ILE A 58 -9.64 5.74 1.84
C ILE A 58 -9.54 6.00 3.34
N ARG A 59 -10.45 5.43 4.12
CA ARG A 59 -10.43 5.46 5.59
C ARG A 59 -10.56 4.05 6.13
N TYR A 60 -9.91 3.82 7.26
CA TYR A 60 -9.92 2.52 7.92
C TYR A 60 -9.58 2.63 9.41
N VAL A 61 -9.80 1.52 10.10
CA VAL A 61 -9.42 1.29 11.50
C VAL A 61 -8.58 0.02 11.56
N VAL A 62 -7.52 0.00 12.35
CA VAL A 62 -6.76 -1.22 12.63
C VAL A 62 -7.66 -2.21 13.38
N GLU A 63 -8.02 -3.32 12.75
CA GLU A 63 -8.86 -4.36 13.34
C GLU A 63 -8.04 -5.50 13.96
N ALA A 64 -6.86 -5.76 13.42
CA ALA A 64 -5.92 -6.76 13.93
C ALA A 64 -4.50 -6.26 13.71
N TYR A 65 -3.63 -6.56 14.68
CA TYR A 65 -2.21 -6.17 14.63
C TYR A 65 -1.39 -7.15 15.44
N THR A 66 -0.33 -7.67 14.82
CA THR A 66 0.71 -8.49 15.43
C THR A 66 2.03 -7.75 15.21
N PRO A 67 2.65 -7.17 16.26
CA PRO A 67 3.88 -6.40 16.14
C PRO A 67 4.98 -7.16 15.39
N GLY A 68 5.64 -6.48 14.48
CA GLY A 68 6.72 -7.02 13.65
C GLY A 68 6.27 -8.04 12.59
N GLN A 69 4.97 -8.30 12.44
CA GLN A 69 4.50 -9.37 11.57
C GLN A 69 3.35 -8.96 10.65
N ALA A 70 2.26 -8.42 11.19
CA ALA A 70 1.03 -8.25 10.42
C ALA A 70 0.15 -7.11 10.92
N VAL A 71 -0.55 -6.46 9.99
CA VAL A 71 -1.60 -5.49 10.29
C VAL A 71 -2.78 -5.66 9.33
N ARG A 72 -4.00 -5.57 9.85
CA ARG A 72 -5.24 -5.48 9.05
C ARG A 72 -5.98 -4.19 9.36
N PHE A 73 -6.30 -3.47 8.30
CA PHE A 73 -7.06 -2.24 8.29
C PHE A 73 -8.46 -2.51 7.75
N ARG A 74 -9.46 -2.47 8.62
CA ARG A 74 -10.86 -2.57 8.23
C ARG A 74 -11.30 -1.29 7.54
N LEU A 75 -11.78 -1.41 6.31
CA LEU A 75 -12.24 -0.28 5.51
C LEU A 75 -13.51 0.34 6.14
N THR A 76 -13.52 1.67 6.24
CA THR A 76 -14.68 2.48 6.68
C THR A 76 -15.13 3.48 5.63
N ALA A 77 -14.26 3.83 4.69
CA ALA A 77 -14.59 4.61 3.50
C ALA A 77 -13.69 4.24 2.32
N PRO A 78 -14.17 4.36 1.07
CA PRO A 78 -15.48 4.87 0.63
C PRO A 78 -16.66 3.93 0.88
N ARG A 79 -17.89 4.46 0.81
CA ARG A 79 -19.13 3.66 0.97
C ARG A 79 -19.18 2.54 -0.06
N GLY A 80 -19.56 1.34 0.39
CA GLY A 80 -19.66 0.15 -0.46
C GLY A 80 -18.41 -0.72 -0.48
N PHE A 81 -17.34 -0.33 0.23
CA PHE A 81 -16.22 -1.22 0.56
C PHE A 81 -16.47 -1.88 1.91
N GLU A 82 -16.67 -3.20 1.90
CA GLU A 82 -16.88 -4.00 3.12
C GLU A 82 -15.79 -5.07 3.21
N GLY A 83 -14.78 -4.84 4.03
CA GLY A 83 -13.67 -5.78 4.22
C GLY A 83 -12.44 -5.06 4.76
N TRP A 84 -11.27 -5.61 4.46
CA TRP A 84 -10.01 -5.11 4.99
C TRP A 84 -8.92 -5.11 3.93
N HIS A 85 -7.87 -4.35 4.22
CA HIS A 85 -6.59 -4.50 3.55
C HIS A 85 -5.46 -4.51 4.58
N GLY A 86 -4.32 -5.10 4.25
CA GLY A 86 -3.28 -5.29 5.25
C GLY A 86 -1.94 -5.62 4.65
N PHE A 87 -0.94 -5.67 5.52
CA PHE A 87 0.39 -6.16 5.22
C PHE A 87 0.73 -7.31 6.15
N GLU A 88 1.49 -8.28 5.65
CA GLU A 88 1.94 -9.44 6.41
C GLU A 88 3.32 -9.90 5.92
N VAL A 89 4.18 -10.27 6.87
CA VAL A 89 5.43 -10.97 6.59
C VAL A 89 5.15 -12.47 6.52
N LEU A 90 5.36 -13.06 5.35
CA LEU A 90 5.18 -14.49 5.05
C LEU A 90 6.52 -15.19 4.81
N GLU A 91 6.51 -16.53 4.86
CA GLU A 91 7.59 -17.41 4.40
C GLU A 91 9.00 -16.94 4.84
N ALA A 92 9.15 -16.77 6.15
CA ALA A 92 10.34 -16.19 6.75
C ALA A 92 11.45 -17.22 7.01
N THR A 93 12.67 -16.86 6.60
CA THR A 93 13.93 -17.40 7.12
C THR A 93 14.71 -16.27 7.81
N PRO A 94 15.82 -16.54 8.53
CA PRO A 94 16.64 -15.47 9.09
C PRO A 94 17.20 -14.47 8.06
N ALA A 95 17.24 -14.81 6.77
CA ALA A 95 17.88 -14.00 5.73
C ALA A 95 16.91 -13.40 4.69
N HIS A 96 15.69 -13.92 4.58
CA HIS A 96 14.70 -13.42 3.62
C HIS A 96 13.28 -13.74 4.07
N CYS A 97 12.33 -12.94 3.60
CA CYS A 97 10.90 -13.15 3.80
C CYS A 97 10.10 -12.55 2.63
N VAL A 98 8.81 -12.86 2.56
CA VAL A 98 7.88 -12.25 1.61
C VAL A 98 7.07 -11.17 2.34
N LEU A 99 7.05 -9.95 1.83
CA LEU A 99 6.09 -8.93 2.24
C LEU A 99 4.86 -9.05 1.33
N GLU A 100 3.73 -9.46 1.90
CA GLU A 100 2.43 -9.47 1.23
C GLU A 100 1.65 -8.20 1.59
N HIS A 101 1.04 -7.58 0.59
CA HIS A 101 -0.13 -6.74 0.74
C HIS A 101 -1.35 -7.50 0.22
N ARG A 102 -2.45 -7.44 0.97
CA ARG A 102 -3.71 -8.09 0.59
C ARG A 102 -4.89 -7.16 0.81
N ILE A 103 -5.83 -7.19 -0.12
CA ILE A 103 -7.23 -6.79 0.07
C ILE A 103 -8.09 -8.05 0.06
N GLU A 104 -8.97 -8.17 1.05
CA GLU A 104 -10.14 -9.03 0.95
C GLU A 104 -11.39 -8.23 1.33
N MET A 105 -12.28 -8.03 0.36
CA MET A 105 -13.50 -7.25 0.56
C MET A 105 -14.65 -7.65 -0.35
N ARG A 106 -15.84 -7.15 -0.03
CA ARG A 106 -17.01 -7.12 -0.91
C ARG A 106 -17.26 -5.68 -1.34
N ALA A 107 -17.25 -5.46 -2.66
CA ALA A 107 -17.71 -4.21 -3.26
C ALA A 107 -19.23 -4.26 -3.47
N ARG A 108 -19.95 -3.21 -3.04
CA ARG A 108 -21.41 -3.04 -3.19
C ARG A 108 -21.80 -1.64 -3.67
N GLY A 109 -22.97 -1.53 -4.30
CA GLY A 109 -23.51 -0.27 -4.77
C GLY A 109 -22.54 0.43 -5.76
N PRO A 110 -22.28 1.74 -5.63
CA PRO A 110 -21.37 2.45 -6.52
C PRO A 110 -19.94 1.88 -6.56
N ALA A 111 -19.51 1.15 -5.52
CA ALA A 111 -18.22 0.48 -5.47
C ALA A 111 -18.01 -0.55 -6.57
N LEU A 112 -19.11 -1.09 -7.11
CA LEU A 112 -19.05 -2.01 -8.26
C LEU A 112 -18.47 -1.34 -9.51
N LEU A 113 -18.61 -0.02 -9.64
CA LEU A 113 -18.09 0.76 -10.76
C LEU A 113 -16.74 1.38 -10.44
N TYR A 114 -16.63 2.12 -9.33
CA TYR A 114 -15.39 2.86 -9.07
C TYR A 114 -14.22 1.97 -8.67
N TRP A 115 -14.44 0.74 -8.16
CA TRP A 115 -13.36 -0.23 -7.92
C TRP A 115 -12.60 -0.56 -9.22
N PRO A 116 -13.20 -1.20 -10.23
CA PRO A 116 -12.45 -1.58 -11.43
C PRO A 116 -12.03 -0.38 -12.30
N LEU A 117 -12.75 0.74 -12.21
CA LEU A 117 -12.50 1.89 -13.08
C LEU A 117 -11.45 2.87 -12.54
N VAL A 118 -11.37 3.02 -11.22
CA VAL A 118 -10.57 4.07 -10.58
C VAL A 118 -9.69 3.52 -9.48
N ILE A 119 -10.28 2.90 -8.46
CA ILE A 119 -9.55 2.58 -7.23
C ILE A 119 -8.58 1.41 -7.43
N GLY A 120 -9.01 0.31 -8.05
CA GLY A 120 -8.14 -0.85 -8.32
C GLY A 120 -6.87 -0.49 -9.09
N PRO A 121 -6.96 0.14 -10.28
CA PRO A 121 -5.76 0.51 -11.04
C PRO A 121 -4.82 1.48 -10.31
N LEU A 122 -5.37 2.43 -9.53
CA LEU A 122 -4.57 3.33 -8.70
C LEU A 122 -3.94 2.58 -7.53
N HIS A 123 -4.69 1.69 -6.90
CA HIS A 123 -4.28 0.88 -5.78
C HIS A 123 -3.11 -0.04 -6.15
N ASP A 124 -3.24 -0.79 -7.25
CA ASP A 124 -2.20 -1.73 -7.68
C ASP A 124 -0.85 -1.03 -7.86
N VAL A 125 -0.83 0.11 -8.53
CA VAL A 125 0.41 0.88 -8.72
C VAL A 125 0.90 1.52 -7.42
N CYS A 126 0.00 1.96 -6.54
CA CYS A 126 0.37 2.46 -5.22
C CYS A 126 1.07 1.37 -4.40
N VAL A 127 0.54 0.15 -4.40
CA VAL A 127 1.11 -0.97 -3.66
C VAL A 127 2.44 -1.40 -4.25
N GLU A 128 2.60 -1.42 -5.58
CA GLU A 128 3.91 -1.66 -6.20
C GLU A 128 4.95 -0.59 -5.84
N ASP A 129 4.53 0.68 -5.74
CA ASP A 129 5.39 1.76 -5.26
C ASP A 129 5.73 1.58 -3.77
N VAL A 130 4.78 1.13 -2.93
CA VAL A 130 5.03 0.77 -1.52
C VAL A 130 6.06 -0.36 -1.40
N LEU A 131 5.91 -1.44 -2.19
CA LEU A 131 6.83 -2.58 -2.16
C LEU A 131 8.23 -2.19 -2.64
N SER A 132 8.32 -1.32 -3.65
CA SER A 132 9.60 -0.77 -4.11
C SER A 132 10.23 0.16 -3.07
N GLN A 133 9.42 0.92 -2.34
CA GLN A 133 9.87 1.77 -1.23
C GLN A 133 10.32 0.95 -0.02
N ALA A 134 9.70 -0.20 0.25
CA ALA A 134 10.18 -1.16 1.24
C ALA A 134 11.58 -1.68 0.89
N GLN A 135 11.80 -2.07 -0.37
CA GLN A 135 13.14 -2.48 -0.85
C GLN A 135 14.18 -1.38 -0.61
N LEU A 136 13.88 -0.14 -1.04
CA LEU A 136 14.77 1.00 -0.85
C LEU A 136 15.10 1.23 0.64
N SER A 137 14.08 1.17 1.51
CA SER A 137 14.23 1.39 2.96
C SER A 137 15.06 0.30 3.66
N LEU A 138 15.12 -0.88 3.06
CA LEU A 138 15.96 -1.99 3.53
C LEU A 138 17.39 -1.95 2.95
N GLY A 139 17.70 -0.98 2.09
CA GLY A 139 18.97 -0.91 1.37
C GLY A 139 19.08 -1.88 0.20
N LEU A 140 17.94 -2.37 -0.30
CA LEU A 140 17.87 -3.25 -1.48
C LEU A 140 17.59 -2.41 -2.74
N GLU A 141 17.95 -2.97 -3.90
CA GLU A 141 17.62 -2.35 -5.19
C GLU A 141 16.09 -2.31 -5.40
N PRO A 142 15.47 -1.12 -5.51
CA PRO A 142 14.03 -1.00 -5.71
C PRO A 142 13.64 -1.50 -7.10
N ARG A 143 12.48 -2.14 -7.21
CA ARG A 143 11.95 -2.67 -8.48
C ARG A 143 10.62 -2.00 -8.85
N PRO A 144 10.66 -0.72 -9.26
CA PRO A 144 9.45 0.07 -9.53
C PRO A 144 8.68 -0.43 -10.74
N VAL A 145 7.35 -0.39 -10.63
CA VAL A 145 6.45 -0.67 -11.75
C VAL A 145 6.09 0.64 -12.46
N PRO A 146 6.33 0.77 -13.78
CA PRO A 146 6.01 1.99 -14.50
C PRO A 146 4.51 2.33 -14.46
N TRP A 147 4.20 3.58 -14.13
CA TRP A 147 2.81 4.06 -14.20
C TRP A 147 2.30 4.07 -15.64
N THR A 148 1.21 3.35 -15.88
CA THR A 148 0.48 3.33 -17.15
C THR A 148 -0.12 4.70 -17.49
N ALA A 149 -0.42 4.95 -18.77
CA ALA A 149 -1.07 6.20 -19.19
C ALA A 149 -2.40 6.44 -18.45
N ARG A 150 -3.20 5.38 -18.25
CA ARG A 150 -4.43 5.41 -17.47
C ARG A 150 -4.18 5.88 -16.04
N VAL A 151 -3.21 5.30 -15.34
CA VAL A 151 -2.89 5.67 -13.96
C VAL A 151 -2.38 7.11 -13.88
N ARG A 152 -1.55 7.55 -14.83
CA ARG A 152 -1.10 8.95 -14.90
C ARG A 152 -2.26 9.93 -15.04
N LEU A 153 -3.23 9.61 -15.91
CA LEU A 153 -4.45 10.42 -16.07
C LEU A 153 -5.28 10.46 -14.79
N LEU A 154 -5.55 9.29 -14.20
CA LEU A 154 -6.31 9.19 -12.95
C LEU A 154 -5.64 9.95 -11.80
N ARG A 155 -4.30 9.88 -11.68
CA ARG A 155 -3.54 10.65 -10.69
C ARG A 155 -3.61 12.14 -10.92
N TRP A 156 -3.52 12.59 -12.18
CA TRP A 156 -3.64 14.00 -12.56
C TRP A 156 -5.03 14.55 -12.23
N LEU A 157 -6.10 13.80 -12.52
CA LEU A 157 -7.46 14.16 -12.13
C LEU A 157 -7.60 14.25 -10.60
N ALA A 158 -7.14 13.22 -9.88
CA ALA A 158 -7.24 13.15 -8.43
C ALA A 158 -6.39 14.21 -7.69
N SER A 159 -5.38 14.80 -8.33
CA SER A 159 -4.50 15.82 -7.74
C SER A 159 -4.94 17.27 -8.03
N GLY A 160 -6.06 17.46 -8.73
CA GLY A 160 -6.54 18.77 -9.19
C GLY A 160 -5.68 19.34 -10.32
N GLY A 161 -5.20 18.50 -11.23
CA GLY A 161 -4.42 18.92 -12.38
C GLY A 161 -2.90 18.99 -12.15
N ARG A 162 -2.41 18.57 -10.98
CA ARG A 162 -0.97 18.56 -10.67
C ARG A 162 -0.30 17.30 -11.21
N ARG A 163 0.77 17.48 -11.99
CA ARG A 163 1.61 16.37 -12.45
C ARG A 163 2.48 15.89 -11.29
N LEU A 164 2.10 14.78 -10.68
CA LEU A 164 2.93 14.08 -9.72
C LEU A 164 3.84 13.11 -10.46
N ALA A 165 5.13 13.15 -10.13
CA ALA A 165 6.08 12.17 -10.62
C ALA A 165 5.93 10.85 -9.82
N PRO A 166 6.15 9.69 -10.46
CA PRO A 166 6.33 8.44 -9.73
C PRO A 166 7.45 8.58 -8.69
N PRO A 167 7.41 7.80 -7.59
CA PRO A 167 8.40 7.90 -6.52
C PRO A 167 9.80 7.47 -6.98
N PHE A 168 9.87 6.62 -8.00
CA PHE A 168 11.11 6.15 -8.61
C PHE A 168 11.24 6.72 -10.03
N ALA A 169 12.44 7.17 -10.39
CA ALA A 169 12.75 7.56 -11.75
C ALA A 169 12.59 6.35 -12.69
N ARG A 170 12.22 6.59 -13.96
CA ARG A 170 12.32 5.53 -14.97
C ARG A 170 13.80 5.16 -15.09
N GLY A 171 14.16 3.94 -14.68
CA GLY A 171 15.41 3.35 -15.11
C GLY A 171 15.47 3.40 -16.63
N GLN A 172 16.54 3.95 -17.18
CA GLN A 172 16.80 3.96 -18.62
C GLN A 172 17.19 2.56 -19.11
N HIS A 173 16.35 1.55 -18.90
CA HIS A 173 16.63 0.20 -19.40
C HIS A 173 15.38 -0.38 -20.05
N ALA A 174 15.18 0.08 -21.29
CA ALA A 174 14.58 -0.71 -22.35
C ALA A 174 15.29 -0.29 -23.65
N ARG A 175 16.33 -1.05 -23.99
CA ARG A 175 16.81 -1.22 -25.36
C ARG A 175 16.85 -2.72 -25.62
#